data_AF-X0SCJ5-F1
#
_entry.id   AF-X0SCJ5-F1
#
_cell.length_a   1.000
_cell.length_b   1.000
_cell.length_c   1.000
_cell.angle_alpha   90.00
_cell.angle_beta   90.00
_cell.angle_gamma   90.00
#
_symmetry.space_group_name_H-M   'P 1'
#
loop_
_entity.id
_entity.type
_entity.pdbx_description
1 polymer ?
#
loop_
_entity_poly.entity_id
_entity_poly.type
_entity_poly.pdbx_seq_one_letter_code
_entity_poly.pdbx_strand_id
1 'polypeptide(L)' 'SLDYGRASVADIIDFVREGFKSLVAEEEGTPILAEGIVARTDPYLFDGQGRRVIWKLKTKEF' A
#
# COMPACT_ATOMS: atom_id res chain seq x y z
N SER A 1 13.46 6.47 -15.73
CA SER A 1 12.47 6.99 -14.77
C SER A 1 11.89 5.82 -14.02
N LEU A 2 11.69 5.92 -12.70
CA LEU A 2 10.88 4.94 -11.99
C LEU A 2 9.45 5.06 -12.55
N ASP A 3 9.01 4.04 -13.27
CA ASP A 3 7.63 3.94 -13.73
C ASP A 3 6.77 3.58 -12.51
N TYR A 4 6.28 4.60 -11.82
CA TYR A 4 5.29 4.45 -10.76
C TYR A 4 3.95 4.11 -11.42
N GLY A 5 3.86 2.90 -11.98
CA GLY A 5 2.76 2.40 -12.78
C GLY A 5 1.44 3.03 -12.37
N ARG A 6 0.77 3.68 -13.33
CA ARG A 6 -0.51 4.38 -13.12
C ARG A 6 -1.62 3.36 -12.88
N ALA A 7 -1.61 2.70 -11.74
CA ALA A 7 -2.80 2.00 -11.25
C ALA A 7 -3.87 3.06 -10.99
N SER A 8 -5.06 2.87 -11.56
CA SER A 8 -6.18 3.73 -11.22
C SER A 8 -6.57 3.48 -9.76
N VAL A 9 -7.29 4.44 -9.15
CA VAL A 9 -7.82 4.25 -7.79
C VAL A 9 -8.70 3.00 -7.71
N ALA A 10 -9.44 2.67 -8.78
CA ALA A 10 -10.26 1.47 -8.84
C ALA A 10 -9.42 0.19 -8.76
N ASP A 11 -8.34 0.12 -9.55
CA ASP A 11 -7.44 -1.04 -9.55
C ASP A 11 -6.82 -1.29 -8.16
N ILE A 12 -6.44 -0.22 -7.46
CA ILE A 12 -5.89 -0.30 -6.10
C ILE A 12 -6.95 -0.81 -5.11
N ILE A 13 -8.18 -0.32 -5.23
CA ILE A 13 -9.29 -0.73 -4.36
C ILE A 13 -9.61 -2.20 -4.57
N ASP A 14 -9.74 -2.64 -5.82
CA ASP A 14 -10.08 -4.02 -6.13
C ASP A 14 -8.97 -4.98 -5.71
N PHE A 15 -7.70 -4.64 -5.97
CA PHE A 15 -6.55 -5.41 -5.49
C PHE A 15 -6.52 -5.57 -3.97
N VAL A 16 -6.80 -4.50 -3.22
CA VAL A 16 -6.83 -4.57 -1.75
C VAL A 16 -8.08 -5.29 -1.25
N ARG A 17 -9.23 -5.19 -1.94
CA ARG A 17 -10.45 -5.89 -1.55
C ARG A 17 -10.33 -7.41 -1.73
N GLU A 18 -9.66 -7.86 -2.80
CA GLU A 18 -9.41 -9.28 -3.05
C GLU A 18 -8.44 -9.88 -2.03
N GLY A 19 -7.61 -9.03 -1.42
CA GLY A 19 -6.51 -9.47 -0.57
C GLY A 19 -5.33 -9.96 -1.39
N PHE A 20 -4.13 -9.70 -0.91
CA PHE A 20 -2.90 -10.12 -1.57
C PHE A 20 -1.90 -10.64 -0.54
N LYS A 21 -0.98 -11.48 -0.97
CA LYS A 21 -0.01 -12.10 -0.07
C LYS A 21 1.07 -11.11 0.36
N SER A 22 1.52 -11.24 1.60
CA SER A 22 2.74 -10.58 2.05
C SER A 22 3.96 -11.28 1.45
N LEU A 23 4.68 -10.62 0.54
CA LEU A 23 5.91 -11.15 -0.05
C LEU A 23 6.95 -11.47 1.02
N VAL A 24 7.11 -10.59 2.01
CA VAL A 24 8.04 -10.79 3.13
C VAL A 24 7.67 -12.03 3.94
N ALA A 25 6.38 -12.23 4.23
CA ALA A 25 5.95 -13.38 5.02
C ALA A 25 6.06 -14.70 4.22
N GLU A 26 5.91 -14.65 2.89
CA GLU A 26 6.23 -15.80 2.04
C GLU A 26 7.72 -16.14 2.10
N GLU A 27 8.61 -15.15 2.01
CA GLU A 27 10.07 -15.34 2.11
C GLU A 27 10.50 -15.88 3.49
N GLU A 28 9.80 -15.47 4.55
CA GLU A 28 10.03 -15.94 5.93
C GLU A 28 9.37 -17.31 6.24
N GLY A 29 8.68 -17.93 5.26
CA GLY A 29 8.06 -19.25 5.40
C GLY A 29 6.76 -19.28 6.21
N THR A 30 6.12 -18.12 6.42
CA THR A 30 4.85 -17.97 7.13
C THR A 30 3.82 -17.24 6.25
N PRO A 31 3.32 -17.86 5.17
CA PRO A 31 2.48 -17.18 4.18
C PRO A 31 1.17 -16.68 4.81
N ILE A 32 1.00 -15.36 4.80
CA ILE A 32 -0.21 -14.66 5.27
C ILE A 32 -0.62 -13.57 4.26
N LEU A 33 -1.85 -13.08 4.38
CA LEU A 33 -2.30 -11.91 3.63
C LEU A 33 -1.60 -10.65 4.17
N ALA A 34 -1.26 -9.74 3.27
CA ALA A 34 -0.78 -8.42 3.61
C ALA A 34 -1.91 -7.60 4.26
N GLU A 35 -1.55 -6.75 5.22
CA GLU A 35 -2.51 -5.85 5.91
C GLU A 35 -3.15 -4.86 4.92
N GLY A 36 -2.42 -4.47 3.87
CA GLY A 36 -2.86 -3.52 2.87
C GLY A 36 -1.72 -2.71 2.28
N ILE A 37 -2.06 -1.60 1.64
CA ILE A 37 -1.12 -0.72 0.93
C ILE A 37 -0.92 0.57 1.70
N VAL A 38 0.33 1.03 1.75
CA VAL A 38 0.69 2.39 2.16
C VAL A 38 1.21 3.14 0.95
N ALA A 39 0.51 4.20 0.54
CA ALA A 39 0.94 5.11 -0.50
C ALA A 39 1.59 6.34 0.12
N ARG A 40 2.77 6.72 -0.40
CA ARG A 40 3.53 7.90 0.01
C ARG A 40 4.12 8.58 -1.21
N THR A 41 4.49 9.85 -1.06
CA THR A 41 5.33 10.52 -2.04
C THR A 41 6.80 10.12 -1.86
N ASP A 42 7.58 10.21 -2.93
CA ASP A 42 9.03 10.04 -2.92
C ASP A 42 9.70 11.18 -3.70
N PRO A 43 10.35 12.16 -3.04
CA PRO A 43 10.59 12.25 -1.59
C PRO A 43 9.30 12.52 -0.78
N TYR A 44 9.38 12.34 0.53
CA TYR A 44 8.26 12.64 1.43
C TYR A 44 7.86 14.13 1.34
N LEU A 45 6.57 14.37 1.14
CA LEU A 45 5.95 15.68 1.26
C LEU A 45 5.26 15.79 2.62
N PHE A 46 5.14 17.04 3.08
CA PHE A 46 4.51 17.38 4.34
C PHE A 46 3.46 18.46 4.12
N ASP A 47 2.39 18.45 4.91
CA ASP A 47 1.39 19.51 4.92
C ASP A 47 1.89 20.73 5.71
N GLY A 48 1.08 21.80 5.72
CA GLY A 48 1.40 23.05 6.46
C GLY A 48 1.50 22.89 7.98
N GLN A 49 1.15 21.73 8.53
CA GLN A 49 1.28 21.38 9.95
C GLN A 49 2.44 20.41 10.21
N GLY A 50 3.26 20.10 9.19
CA GLY A 50 4.39 19.17 9.29
C GLY A 50 3.99 17.70 9.31
N ARG A 51 2.75 17.34 8.95
CA ARG A 51 2.31 15.94 8.86
C ARG A 51 2.65 15.39 7.48
N ARG A 52 3.07 14.12 7.41
CA ARG A 52 3.40 13.44 6.15
C ARG A 52 2.16 13.34 5.26
N VAL A 53 2.34 13.52 3.96
CA VAL A 53 1.35 13.19 2.94
C VAL A 53 1.45 11.69 2.63
N ILE A 54 0.64 10.92 3.34
CA ILE A 54 0.61 9.45 3.31
C ILE A 54 -0.86 9.00 3.38
N TRP A 55 -1.17 7.91 2.68
CA TRP A 55 -2.46 7.24 2.77
C TRP A 55 -2.27 5.74 2.95
N LYS A 56 -3.22 5.10 3.66
CA LYS A 56 -3.24 3.65 3.89
C LYS A 56 -4.62 3.10 3.52
N LEU A 57 -4.63 1.99 2.79
CA LEU A 57 -5.82 1.17 2.53
C LEU A 57 -5.59 -0.22 3.10
N LYS A 58 -6.56 -0.77 3.82
CA LYS A 58 -6.47 -2.08 4.47
C LYS A 58 -7.39 -3.11 3.80
N THR A 59 -6.95 -4.37 3.76
CA THR A 59 -7.63 -5.51 3.10
C THR A 59 -8.95 -5.93 3.79
N LYS A 60 -9.21 -5.53 5.05
CA LYS A 60 -10.49 -5.56 5.80
C LYS A 60 -10.26 -4.90 7.19
N GLU A 61 -11.31 -4.72 8.00
CA GLU A 61 -11.14 -4.55 9.46
C GLU A 61 -10.42 -5.80 10.01
N PHE A 62 -9.19 -5.59 10.47
CA PHE A 62 -8.39 -6.56 11.23
C PHE A 62 -8.84 -6.60 12.68
#